data_AF-A0A167AG48-F1
#
_entry.id   AF-A0A167AG48-F1
#
_cell.length_a   1.000
_cell.length_b   1.000
_cell.length_c   1.000
_cell.angle_alpha   90.00
_cell.angle_beta   90.00
_cell.angle_gamma   90.00
#
_symmetry.space_group_name_H-M   'P 1'
#
loop_
_entity.id
_entity.type
_entity.pdbx_description
1 polymer ?
#
loop_
_entity_poly.entity_id
_entity_poly.type
_entity_poly.pdbx_seq_one_letter_code
_entity_poly.pdbx_strand_id
1 'polypeptide(L)'
;MSPEPREAQPGPRALRLQEIYAASLSRTLDKLSYDNVATCYPTIARRASPVLRQVQAQMVERLRDKCEKELDAILRARDVVRKMNALEALIADAEARRKQHGAEAPPTPAHLLSPGEVLAGHLGPRLAEHRGLLNARLQTTQAQNALLADHVRAQRDEVDVLLGRLDAAVEDVRCANAVLGGVVGDLAGEARAVDAQMGHDA
;
A
#
# COMPACT_ATOMS: atom_id res chain seq x y z
N MET A 1 -8.73 -6.14 22.41
CA MET A 1 -7.55 -6.76 23.03
C MET A 1 -6.41 -6.62 22.01
N SER A 2 -5.67 -5.52 22.09
CA SER A 2 -4.56 -5.27 21.17
C SER A 2 -3.45 -6.28 21.47
N PRO A 3 -2.82 -6.90 20.47
CA PRO A 3 -1.74 -7.85 20.72
C PRO A 3 -0.60 -7.13 21.42
N GLU A 4 -0.18 -7.66 22.57
CA GLU A 4 1.06 -7.28 23.25
C GLU A 4 2.21 -7.25 22.22
N PRO A 5 3.05 -6.21 22.22
CA PRO A 5 4.17 -6.13 21.28
C PRO A 5 5.08 -7.33 21.51
N ARG A 6 5.10 -8.28 20.57
CA ARG A 6 6.02 -9.42 20.59
C ARG A 6 7.44 -8.87 20.73
N GLU A 7 8.15 -9.33 21.76
CA GLU A 7 9.55 -9.00 21.95
C GLU A 7 10.32 -9.36 20.68
N ALA A 8 10.87 -8.34 20.02
CA ALA A 8 11.60 -8.53 18.77
C ALA A 8 12.84 -9.35 19.08
N GLN A 9 13.01 -10.48 18.38
CA GLN A 9 14.21 -11.31 18.54
C GLN A 9 15.46 -10.47 18.23
N PRO A 10 16.52 -10.56 19.04
CA PRO A 10 17.75 -9.81 18.79
C PRO A 10 18.39 -10.16 17.45
N GLY A 11 18.54 -9.17 16.58
CA GLY A 11 19.33 -9.28 15.35
C GLY A 11 20.84 -9.30 15.62
N PRO A 12 21.68 -9.47 14.59
CA PRO A 12 23.12 -9.69 14.76
C PRO A 12 23.82 -8.55 15.51
N ARG A 13 23.45 -7.29 15.22
CA ARG A 13 24.03 -6.13 15.91
C ARG A 13 23.53 -5.97 17.34
N ALA A 14 22.26 -6.32 17.60
CA ALA A 14 21.70 -6.28 18.95
C ALA A 14 22.35 -7.34 19.85
N LEU A 15 22.55 -8.57 19.33
CA LEU A 15 23.33 -9.61 19.99
C LEU A 15 24.75 -9.13 20.29
N ARG A 16 25.42 -8.55 19.28
CA ARG A 16 26.79 -8.07 19.46
C ARG A 16 26.91 -6.99 20.53
N LEU A 17 25.92 -6.10 20.63
CA LEU A 17 25.87 -5.09 21.71
C LEU A 17 25.79 -5.76 23.09
N GLN A 18 24.92 -6.75 23.26
CA GLN A 18 24.77 -7.49 24.50
C GLN A 18 26.05 -8.27 24.86
N GLU A 19 26.67 -8.93 23.89
CA GLU A 19 27.96 -9.64 24.09
C GLU A 19 29.08 -8.71 24.54
N ILE A 20 29.22 -7.56 23.87
CA ILE A 20 30.26 -6.57 24.21
C ILE A 20 30.03 -6.04 25.62
N TYR A 21 28.79 -5.79 26.00
CA TYR A 21 28.46 -5.35 27.35
C TYR A 21 28.77 -6.42 28.40
N ALA A 22 28.36 -7.67 28.18
CA ALA A 22 28.63 -8.76 29.11
C ALA A 22 30.14 -8.97 29.29
N ALA A 23 30.91 -8.86 28.20
CA ALA A 23 32.36 -8.97 28.20
C ALA A 23 33.05 -7.77 28.86
N SER A 24 32.52 -6.54 28.72
CA SER A 24 33.08 -5.35 29.36
C SER A 24 32.77 -5.35 30.86
N LEU A 25 31.54 -5.68 31.26
CA LEU A 25 31.14 -5.81 32.66
C LEU A 25 32.00 -6.85 33.37
N SER A 26 32.19 -8.03 32.76
CA SER A 26 33.04 -9.07 33.34
C SER A 26 34.48 -8.60 33.53
N ARG A 27 35.08 -7.96 32.51
CA ARG A 27 36.43 -7.39 32.63
C ARG A 27 36.55 -6.29 33.70
N THR A 28 35.51 -5.48 33.88
CA THR A 28 35.47 -4.46 34.94
C THR A 28 35.40 -5.11 36.32
N LEU A 29 34.58 -6.15 36.48
CA LEU A 29 34.45 -6.89 37.73
C LEU A 29 35.73 -7.69 38.06
N ASP A 30 36.45 -8.19 37.06
CA ASP A 30 37.73 -8.88 37.26
C ASP A 30 38.79 -7.96 37.89
N LYS A 31 38.70 -6.64 37.70
CA LYS A 31 39.58 -5.67 38.39
C LYS A 31 39.30 -5.57 39.88
N LEU A 32 38.12 -5.99 40.33
CA LEU A 32 37.75 -6.10 41.73
C LEU A 32 38.13 -7.47 42.31
N SER A 33 39.17 -8.12 41.76
CA SER A 33 39.70 -9.38 42.29
C SER A 33 40.13 -9.24 43.75
N TYR A 34 40.08 -10.36 44.46
CA TYR A 34 40.49 -10.39 45.86
C TYR A 34 41.92 -9.86 46.08
N ASP A 35 42.86 -10.16 45.18
CA ASP A 35 44.26 -9.74 45.33
C ASP A 35 44.41 -8.21 45.26
N ASN A 36 43.66 -7.57 44.35
CA ASN A 36 43.64 -6.11 44.24
C ASN A 36 43.01 -5.48 45.50
N VAL A 37 41.89 -6.04 45.97
CA VAL A 37 41.21 -5.55 47.19
C VAL A 37 42.06 -5.76 48.44
N ALA A 38 42.72 -6.90 48.58
CA ALA A 38 43.57 -7.23 49.72
C ALA A 38 44.77 -6.29 49.82
N THR A 39 45.32 -5.84 48.69
CA THR A 39 46.42 -4.86 48.64
C THR A 39 45.98 -3.50 49.19
N CYS A 40 44.74 -3.08 48.96
CA CYS A 40 44.18 -1.85 49.51
C CYS A 40 43.79 -1.95 50.99
N TYR A 41 43.51 -3.16 51.50
CA TYR A 41 43.09 -3.41 52.88
C TYR A 41 43.98 -4.43 53.61
N PRO A 42 45.30 -4.17 53.75
CA PRO A 42 46.28 -5.16 54.18
C PRO A 42 46.07 -5.65 55.62
N THR A 43 45.62 -4.75 56.52
CA THR A 43 45.35 -5.10 57.92
C THR A 43 44.20 -6.09 58.06
N ILE A 44 43.11 -5.87 57.31
CA ILE A 44 41.94 -6.74 57.33
C ILE A 44 42.24 -8.04 56.59
N ALA A 45 42.97 -8.00 55.47
CA ALA A 45 43.38 -9.19 54.74
C ALA A 45 44.20 -10.15 55.63
N ARG A 46 45.03 -9.64 56.54
CA ARG A 46 45.80 -10.46 57.49
C ARG A 46 44.98 -10.96 58.67
N ARG A 47 44.11 -10.11 59.24
CA ARG A 47 43.40 -10.42 60.49
C ARG A 47 42.05 -11.11 60.29
N ALA A 48 41.41 -10.89 59.14
CA ALA A 48 40.04 -11.32 58.84
C ALA A 48 39.84 -11.58 57.33
N SER A 49 40.74 -12.36 56.72
CA SER A 49 40.66 -12.79 55.31
C SER A 49 39.30 -13.34 54.88
N PRO A 50 38.60 -14.21 55.67
CA PRO A 50 37.29 -14.73 55.27
C PRO A 50 36.24 -13.63 55.13
N VAL A 51 36.23 -12.65 56.03
CA VAL A 51 35.30 -11.51 56.01
C VAL A 51 35.55 -10.66 54.78
N LEU A 52 36.82 -10.35 54.46
CA LEU A 52 37.16 -9.56 53.29
C LEU A 52 36.77 -10.26 51.98
N ARG A 53 36.97 -11.58 51.88
CA ARG A 53 36.51 -12.39 50.73
C ARG A 53 35.00 -12.34 50.58
N GLN A 54 34.26 -12.46 51.68
CA GLN A 54 32.80 -12.38 51.65
C GLN A 54 32.31 -11.01 51.18
N VAL A 55 32.90 -9.92 51.70
CA VAL A 55 32.54 -8.55 51.28
C VAL A 55 32.85 -8.33 49.80
N GLN A 56 34.02 -8.78 49.33
CA GLN A 56 34.40 -8.66 47.92
C GLN A 56 33.44 -9.45 47.02
N ALA A 57 33.10 -10.68 47.38
CA ALA A 57 32.16 -11.51 46.62
C ALA A 57 30.77 -10.86 46.55
N GLN A 58 30.23 -10.41 47.68
CA GLN A 58 28.94 -9.72 47.74
C GLN A 58 28.94 -8.41 46.94
N MET A 59 30.04 -7.67 46.95
CA MET A 59 30.19 -6.44 46.19
C MET A 59 30.17 -6.72 44.68
N VAL A 60 30.92 -7.73 44.23
CA VAL A 60 30.97 -8.13 42.80
C VAL A 60 29.61 -8.63 42.33
N GLU A 61 28.96 -9.50 43.11
CA GLU A 61 27.63 -10.04 42.81
C GLU A 61 26.57 -8.94 42.72
N ARG A 62 26.48 -8.07 43.74
CA ARG A 62 25.50 -6.98 43.76
C ARG A 62 25.72 -5.97 42.64
N LEU A 63 26.98 -5.69 42.30
CA LEU A 63 27.29 -4.77 41.22
C LEU A 63 26.90 -5.39 39.86
N ARG A 64 27.21 -6.67 39.64
CA ARG A 64 26.78 -7.43 38.45
C ARG A 64 25.27 -7.37 38.27
N ASP A 65 24.53 -7.80 39.29
CA ASP A 65 23.06 -7.87 39.25
C ASP A 65 22.43 -6.51 38.96
N LYS A 66 22.94 -5.44 39.58
CA LYS A 66 22.45 -4.08 39.34
C LYS A 66 22.74 -3.64 37.91
N CYS A 67 23.96 -3.84 37.42
CA CYS A 67 24.34 -3.48 36.06
C CYS A 67 23.49 -4.21 35.01
N GLU A 68 23.30 -5.52 35.16
CA GLU A 68 22.48 -6.32 34.24
C GLU A 68 21.02 -5.86 34.24
N LYS A 69 20.42 -5.65 35.42
CA LYS A 69 19.04 -5.15 35.53
C LYS A 69 18.85 -3.75 34.93
N GLU A 70 19.79 -2.84 35.18
CA GLU A 70 19.74 -1.49 34.62
C GLU A 70 19.92 -1.50 33.10
N LEU A 71 20.83 -2.34 32.58
CA LEU A 71 20.96 -2.50 31.13
C LEU A 71 19.65 -2.98 30.52
N ASP A 72 19.05 -4.03 31.06
CA ASP A 72 17.79 -4.56 30.57
C ASP A 72 16.68 -3.51 30.60
N ALA A 73 16.61 -2.71 31.67
CA ALA A 73 15.68 -1.59 31.78
C ALA A 73 15.92 -0.55 30.68
N ILE A 74 17.18 -0.19 30.42
CA ILE A 74 17.55 0.76 29.35
C ILE A 74 17.21 0.20 27.96
N LEU A 75 17.52 -1.07 27.69
CA LEU A 75 17.24 -1.72 26.41
C LEU A 75 15.74 -1.72 26.10
N ARG A 76 14.90 -2.01 27.11
CA ARG A 76 13.43 -1.95 27.00
C ARG A 76 12.94 -0.50 26.85
N ALA A 77 13.35 0.41 27.74
CA ALA A 77 12.87 1.79 27.77
C ALA A 77 13.20 2.57 26.48
N ARG A 78 14.32 2.23 25.82
CA ARG A 78 14.75 2.88 24.58
C ARG A 78 14.38 2.10 23.31
N ASP A 79 13.73 0.95 23.45
CA ASP A 79 13.36 0.05 22.34
C ASP A 79 14.56 -0.25 21.43
N VAL A 80 15.70 -0.57 22.04
CA VAL A 80 16.99 -0.65 21.35
C VAL A 80 17.01 -1.79 20.35
N VAL A 81 16.52 -2.97 20.76
CA VAL A 81 16.54 -4.18 19.92
C VAL A 81 15.76 -3.95 18.62
N ARG A 82 14.55 -3.40 18.71
CA ARG A 82 13.73 -3.08 17.54
C ARG A 82 14.42 -2.08 16.62
N LYS A 83 14.99 -1.01 17.17
CA LYS A 83 15.70 0.03 16.40
C LYS A 83 16.95 -0.52 15.72
N MET A 84 17.72 -1.37 16.39
CA MET A 84 18.89 -2.01 15.80
C MET A 84 18.50 -2.99 14.68
N ASN A 85 17.42 -3.74 14.86
CA ASN A 85 16.88 -4.61 13.81
C ASN A 85 16.38 -3.80 12.61
N ALA A 86 15.69 -2.68 12.85
CA ALA A 86 15.26 -1.77 11.79
C ALA A 86 16.46 -1.17 11.03
N LEU A 87 17.56 -0.85 11.74
CA LEU A 87 18.80 -0.40 11.12
C LEU A 87 19.42 -1.48 10.22
N GLU A 88 19.47 -2.74 10.67
CA GLU A 88 19.97 -3.86 9.85
C GLU A 88 19.12 -4.03 8.57
N ALA A 89 17.80 -3.92 8.68
CA ALA A 89 16.92 -3.94 7.50
C ALA A 89 17.22 -2.78 6.54
N LEU A 90 17.42 -1.56 7.04
CA LEU A 90 17.78 -0.40 6.22
C LEU A 90 19.13 -0.57 5.52
N ILE A 91 20.11 -1.17 6.19
CA ILE A 91 21.42 -1.46 5.61
C ILE A 91 21.28 -2.48 4.48
N ALA A 92 20.54 -3.58 4.72
CA ALA A 92 20.30 -4.61 3.72
C ALA A 92 19.59 -4.04 2.48
N ASP A 93 18.56 -3.21 2.67
CA ASP A 93 17.85 -2.51 1.59
C ASP A 93 18.80 -1.60 0.79
N ALA A 94 19.64 -0.82 1.47
CA ALA A 94 20.61 0.06 0.82
C ALA A 94 21.65 -0.73 0.02
N GLU A 95 22.13 -1.86 0.54
CA GLU A 95 23.04 -2.74 -0.19
C GLU A 95 22.38 -3.38 -1.41
N ALA A 96 21.11 -3.78 -1.30
CA ALA A 96 20.35 -4.33 -2.43
C ALA A 96 20.19 -3.29 -3.54
N ARG A 97 19.84 -2.04 -3.20
CA ARG A 97 19.73 -0.93 -4.17
C ARG A 97 21.07 -0.62 -4.83
N ARG A 98 22.16 -0.60 -4.05
CA ARG A 98 23.52 -0.39 -4.59
C ARG A 98 23.93 -1.49 -5.58
N LYS A 99 23.55 -2.74 -5.32
CA LYS A 99 23.79 -3.87 -6.25
C LYS A 99 22.96 -3.74 -7.54
N GLN A 100 21.73 -3.22 -7.45
CA GLN A 100 20.82 -3.06 -8.60
C GLN A 100 21.18 -1.87 -9.49
N HIS A 101 21.55 -0.73 -8.91
CA HIS A 101 21.76 0.53 -9.63
C HIS A 101 23.24 0.89 -9.86
N GLY A 102 24.17 0.06 -9.39
CA GLY A 102 25.61 0.34 -9.45
C GLY A 102 26.07 1.29 -8.35
N ALA A 103 27.40 1.42 -8.23
CA ALA A 103 28.02 2.36 -7.31
C ALA A 103 28.08 3.75 -7.97
N GLU A 104 27.00 4.51 -7.84
CA GLU A 104 27.00 5.94 -8.17
C GLU A 104 27.76 6.74 -7.09
N ALA A 105 27.94 8.04 -7.33
CA ALA A 105 28.56 8.97 -6.39
C ALA A 105 27.95 8.86 -4.98
N PRO A 106 28.73 9.07 -3.91
CA PRO A 106 28.22 8.99 -2.55
C PRO A 106 27.04 9.95 -2.36
N PRO A 107 25.92 9.48 -1.75
CA PRO A 107 24.73 10.30 -1.63
C PRO A 107 25.01 11.53 -0.78
N THR A 108 24.42 12.66 -1.17
CA THR A 108 24.46 13.88 -0.35
C THR A 108 23.76 13.61 0.98
N PRO A 109 24.42 13.90 2.11
CA PRO A 109 23.84 13.65 3.42
C PRO A 109 22.65 14.59 3.65
N ALA A 110 21.64 14.10 4.37
CA ALA A 110 20.34 14.79 4.49
C ALA A 110 20.42 16.21 5.09
N HIS A 111 21.45 16.53 5.87
CA HIS A 111 21.65 17.86 6.46
C HIS A 111 22.19 18.90 5.47
N LEU A 112 22.68 18.47 4.30
CA LEU A 112 23.12 19.36 3.22
C LEU A 112 22.03 19.56 2.15
N LEU A 113 20.93 18.82 2.24
CA LEU A 113 19.80 18.97 1.33
C LEU A 113 19.01 20.23 1.66
N SER A 114 18.55 20.93 0.63
CA SER A 114 17.62 22.04 0.82
C SER A 114 16.25 21.53 1.32
N PRO A 115 15.47 22.36 2.03
CA PRO A 115 14.11 21.97 2.46
C PRO A 115 13.22 21.54 1.29
N GLY A 116 13.39 22.15 0.12
CA GLY A 116 12.63 21.82 -1.09
C GLY A 116 12.93 20.41 -1.60
N GLU A 117 14.21 20.00 -1.59
CA GLU A 117 14.62 18.65 -2.00
C GLU A 117 14.13 17.59 -1.02
N VAL A 118 14.21 17.87 0.29
CA VAL A 118 13.68 16.96 1.33
C VAL A 118 12.18 16.77 1.14
N LEU A 119 11.43 17.85 0.96
CA LEU A 119 9.99 17.78 0.74
C LEU A 119 9.65 17.03 -0.56
N ALA A 120 10.35 17.33 -1.65
CA ALA A 120 10.15 16.66 -2.93
C ALA A 120 10.46 15.15 -2.83
N GLY A 121 11.53 14.77 -2.14
CA GLY A 121 11.89 13.36 -1.90
C GLY A 121 10.82 12.60 -1.12
N HIS A 122 10.19 13.23 -0.14
CA HIS A 122 9.10 12.60 0.64
C HIS A 122 7.76 12.56 -0.12
N LEU A 123 7.45 13.60 -0.90
CA LEU A 123 6.20 13.68 -1.65
C LEU A 123 6.23 12.83 -2.93
N GLY A 124 7.40 12.66 -3.54
CA GLY A 124 7.59 11.94 -4.81
C GLY A 124 6.91 10.56 -4.84
N PRO A 125 7.19 9.65 -3.90
CA PRO A 125 6.57 8.32 -3.88
C PRO A 125 5.04 8.36 -3.77
N ARG A 126 4.49 9.25 -2.93
CA ARG A 126 3.03 9.38 -2.74
C ARG A 126 2.36 9.96 -4.00
N LEU A 127 2.99 10.96 -4.61
CA LEU A 127 2.50 11.56 -5.85
C LEU A 127 2.56 10.55 -7.00
N ALA A 128 3.60 9.71 -7.07
CA ALA A 128 3.70 8.65 -8.06
C ALA A 128 2.59 7.60 -7.91
N GLU A 129 2.28 7.19 -6.68
CA GLU A 129 1.17 6.28 -6.37
C GLU A 129 -0.19 6.89 -6.82
N HIS A 130 -0.48 8.12 -6.40
CA HIS A 130 -1.71 8.81 -6.80
C HIS A 130 -1.82 9.01 -8.31
N ARG A 131 -0.70 9.35 -8.98
CA ARG A 131 -0.65 9.48 -10.43
C ARG A 131 -0.95 8.14 -11.13
N GLY A 132 -0.41 7.03 -10.61
CA GLY A 132 -0.71 5.69 -11.12
C GLY A 132 -2.21 5.36 -11.03
N LEU A 133 -2.83 5.63 -9.87
CA LEU A 133 -4.26 5.41 -9.65
C LEU A 133 -5.14 6.28 -10.57
N LEU A 134 -4.82 7.57 -10.71
CA LEU A 134 -5.57 8.47 -11.59
C LEU A 134 -5.44 8.08 -13.06
N ASN A 135 -4.25 7.69 -13.50
CA ASN A 135 -4.04 7.20 -14.86
C ASN A 135 -4.85 5.94 -15.14
N ALA A 136 -4.87 4.98 -14.20
CA ALA A 136 -5.68 3.77 -14.34
C ALA A 136 -7.17 4.11 -14.45
N ARG A 137 -7.69 4.99 -13.59
CA ARG A 137 -9.09 5.46 -13.68
C ARG A 137 -9.39 6.16 -14.99
N LEU A 138 -8.50 7.05 -15.45
CA LEU A 138 -8.65 7.75 -16.72
C LEU A 138 -8.75 6.75 -17.88
N GLN A 139 -7.84 5.78 -17.93
CA GLN A 139 -7.86 4.73 -18.95
C GLN A 139 -9.14 3.90 -18.91
N THR A 140 -9.61 3.49 -17.73
CA THR A 140 -10.88 2.77 -17.59
C THR A 140 -12.06 3.60 -18.09
N THR A 141 -12.15 4.87 -17.72
CA THR A 141 -13.25 5.75 -18.16
C THR A 141 -13.21 6.03 -19.66
N GLN A 142 -12.02 6.22 -20.24
CA GLN A 142 -11.86 6.40 -21.68
C GLN A 142 -12.28 5.15 -22.46
N ALA A 143 -11.93 3.95 -21.97
CA ALA A 143 -12.37 2.70 -22.57
C ALA A 143 -13.90 2.53 -22.51
N GLN A 144 -14.52 2.86 -21.37
CA GLN A 144 -15.98 2.83 -21.22
C GLN A 144 -16.68 3.83 -22.14
N ASN A 145 -16.15 5.05 -22.24
CA ASN A 145 -16.70 6.07 -23.12
C ASN A 145 -16.60 5.68 -24.60
N ALA A 146 -15.50 5.03 -25.00
CA ALA A 146 -15.36 4.51 -26.37
C ALA A 146 -16.44 3.48 -26.68
N LEU A 147 -16.66 2.51 -25.79
CA LEU A 147 -17.72 1.49 -25.95
C LEU A 147 -19.12 2.11 -26.00
N LEU A 148 -19.40 3.07 -25.14
CA LEU A 148 -20.69 3.77 -25.13
C LEU A 148 -20.89 4.60 -26.40
N ALA A 149 -19.86 5.27 -26.90
CA ALA A 149 -19.91 6.04 -28.14
C ALA A 149 -20.21 5.13 -29.34
N ASP A 150 -19.59 3.96 -29.40
CA ASP A 150 -19.84 2.98 -30.46
C ASP A 150 -21.27 2.41 -30.38
N HIS A 151 -21.77 2.16 -29.17
CA HIS A 151 -23.16 1.72 -28.97
C HIS A 151 -24.17 2.79 -29.43
N VAL A 152 -23.96 4.06 -29.06
CA VAL A 152 -24.83 5.17 -29.48
C VAL A 152 -24.81 5.35 -30.99
N ARG A 153 -23.65 5.19 -31.66
CA ARG A 153 -23.57 5.24 -33.13
C ARG A 153 -24.38 4.12 -33.76
N ALA A 154 -24.20 2.88 -33.31
CA ALA A 154 -24.96 1.74 -33.81
C ALA A 154 -26.48 1.93 -33.62
N GLN A 155 -26.91 2.46 -32.47
CA GLN A 155 -28.32 2.77 -32.22
C GLN A 155 -28.86 3.86 -33.15
N ARG A 156 -28.06 4.89 -33.46
CA ARG A 156 -28.47 5.94 -34.41
C ARG A 156 -28.63 5.39 -35.82
N ASP A 157 -27.67 4.58 -36.27
CA ASP A 157 -27.73 3.92 -37.58
C ASP A 157 -28.97 3.00 -37.67
N GLU A 158 -29.28 2.26 -36.60
CA GLU A 158 -30.48 1.43 -36.52
C GLU A 158 -31.78 2.26 -36.59
N VAL A 159 -31.84 3.39 -35.88
CA VAL A 159 -32.98 4.32 -35.93
C VAL A 159 -33.18 4.85 -37.34
N ASP A 160 -32.11 5.27 -38.02
CA ASP A 160 -32.19 5.78 -39.40
C ASP A 160 -32.71 4.70 -40.37
N VAL A 161 -32.28 3.45 -40.20
CA VAL A 161 -32.82 2.32 -40.98
C VAL A 161 -34.29 2.07 -40.69
N LEU A 162 -34.71 2.10 -39.42
CA LEU A 162 -36.11 1.88 -39.03
C LEU A 162 -37.02 3.00 -39.52
N LEU A 163 -36.57 4.27 -39.45
CA LEU A 163 -37.30 5.41 -39.98
C LEU A 163 -37.45 5.30 -41.51
N GLY A 164 -36.38 4.94 -42.23
CA GLY A 164 -36.47 4.73 -43.67
C GLY A 164 -37.44 3.61 -44.07
N ARG A 165 -37.53 2.53 -43.29
CA ARG A 165 -38.53 1.46 -43.49
C ARG A 165 -39.95 1.93 -43.19
N LEU A 166 -40.13 2.75 -42.14
CA LEU A 166 -41.43 3.31 -41.80
C LEU A 166 -41.92 4.27 -42.89
N ASP A 167 -41.04 5.16 -43.37
CA ASP A 167 -41.36 6.09 -44.47
C ASP A 167 -41.77 5.33 -45.74
N ALA A 168 -41.04 4.28 -46.11
CA ALA A 168 -41.42 3.42 -47.23
C ALA A 168 -42.78 2.76 -47.02
N ALA A 169 -43.06 2.20 -45.83
CA ALA A 169 -44.36 1.59 -45.53
C ALA A 169 -45.51 2.61 -45.53
N VAL A 170 -45.26 3.85 -45.09
CA VAL A 170 -46.25 4.94 -45.15
C VAL A 170 -46.55 5.30 -46.61
N GLU A 171 -45.53 5.38 -47.46
CA GLU A 171 -45.71 5.62 -48.89
C GLU A 171 -46.44 4.46 -49.58
N ASP A 172 -46.14 3.21 -49.22
CA ASP A 172 -46.86 2.03 -49.73
C ASP A 172 -48.35 2.08 -49.36
N VAL A 173 -48.69 2.44 -48.10
CA VAL A 173 -50.07 2.60 -47.66
C VAL A 173 -50.75 3.77 -48.36
N ARG A 174 -50.05 4.90 -48.57
CA ARG A 174 -50.57 6.04 -49.34
C ARG A 174 -50.86 5.64 -50.79
N CYS A 175 -49.96 4.91 -51.43
CA CYS A 175 -50.14 4.38 -52.78
C CYS A 175 -51.32 3.41 -52.84
N ALA A 176 -51.40 2.45 -51.91
CA ALA A 176 -52.52 1.50 -51.83
C ALA A 176 -53.87 2.22 -51.64
N ASN A 177 -53.91 3.23 -50.75
CA ASN A 177 -55.11 4.04 -50.53
C ASN A 177 -55.49 4.87 -51.78
N ALA A 178 -54.52 5.41 -52.53
CA ALA A 178 -54.77 6.12 -53.78
C ALA A 178 -55.38 5.19 -54.85
N VAL A 179 -54.87 3.97 -54.97
CA VAL A 179 -55.42 2.94 -55.89
C VAL A 179 -56.84 2.54 -55.47
N LEU A 180 -57.05 2.25 -54.17
CA LEU A 180 -58.37 1.92 -53.65
C LEU A 180 -59.35 3.08 -53.80
N GLY A 181 -58.92 4.34 -53.67
CA GLY A 181 -59.78 5.51 -53.88
C GLY A 181 -60.38 5.58 -55.29
N GLY A 182 -59.63 5.16 -56.32
CA GLY A 182 -60.15 5.04 -57.68
C GLY A 182 -61.21 3.93 -57.80
N VAL A 183 -60.92 2.76 -57.23
CA VAL A 183 -61.79 1.58 -57.30
C VAL A 183 -63.04 1.73 -56.42
N VAL A 184 -62.97 2.46 -55.31
CA VAL A 184 -64.12 2.78 -54.45
C VAL A 184 -65.11 3.69 -55.16
N GLY A 185 -64.64 4.61 -56.01
CA GLY A 185 -65.50 5.44 -56.85
C GLY A 185 -66.30 4.60 -57.86
N ASP A 186 -65.62 3.67 -58.53
CA ASP A 186 -66.21 2.78 -59.53
C ASP A 186 -67.16 1.76 -58.89
N LEU A 187 -66.75 1.09 -57.79
CA LEU A 187 -67.60 0.19 -57.00
C LEU A 187 -68.81 0.89 -56.38
N ALA A 188 -68.68 2.15 -55.93
CA ALA A 188 -69.82 2.92 -55.45
C ALA A 188 -70.77 3.32 -56.59
N GLY A 189 -70.25 3.48 -57.82
CA GLY A 189 -71.05 3.65 -59.03
C GLY A 189 -71.79 2.37 -59.41
N GLU A 190 -71.09 1.24 -59.45
CA GLU A 190 -71.66 -0.08 -59.75
C GLU A 190 -72.67 -0.53 -58.69
N ALA A 191 -72.41 -0.32 -57.40
CA ALA A 191 -73.36 -0.62 -56.33
C ALA A 191 -74.65 0.22 -56.46
N ARG A 192 -74.55 1.51 -56.80
CA ARG A 192 -75.73 2.35 -57.08
C ARG A 192 -76.47 1.91 -58.34
N ALA A 193 -75.77 1.42 -59.37
CA ALA A 193 -76.38 0.91 -60.59
C ALA A 193 -77.12 -0.43 -60.33
N VAL A 194 -76.51 -1.33 -59.56
CA VAL A 194 -77.12 -2.60 -59.15
C VAL A 194 -78.32 -2.37 -58.24
N ASP A 195 -78.25 -1.43 -57.29
CA ASP A 195 -79.41 -1.05 -56.45
C ASP A 195 -80.55 -0.44 -57.30
N ALA A 196 -80.23 0.33 -58.35
CA ALA A 196 -81.24 0.86 -59.27
C ALA A 196 -81.86 -0.24 -60.17
N GLN A 197 -81.07 -1.24 -60.57
CA GLN A 197 -81.55 -2.40 -61.32
C GLN A 197 -82.46 -3.29 -60.46
N MET A 198 -82.06 -3.57 -59.21
CA MET A 198 -82.83 -4.35 -58.24
C MET A 198 -84.12 -3.65 -57.77
N GLY A 199 -84.20 -2.32 -57.88
CA GLY A 199 -85.42 -1.55 -57.65
C GLY A 199 -86.37 -1.48 -58.86
N HIS A 200 -85.96 -1.95 -60.04
CA HIS A 200 -86.81 -2.00 -61.24
C HIS A 200 -87.47 -3.37 -61.44
N ASP A 201 -86.95 -4.42 -60.80
CA ASP A 201 -87.46 -5.79 -60.83
C ASP A 201 -88.37 -6.15 -59.63
N ALA A 202 -88.91 -5.14 -58.92
CA ALA A 202 -89.91 -5.25 -57.86
C ALA A 202 -91.17 -4.44 -58.19
#